data_AF-A0A7J9FJ26-F1
#
_entry.id   AF-A0A7J9FJ26-F1
#
_cell.length_a   1.000
_cell.length_b   1.000
_cell.length_c   1.000
_cell.angle_alpha   90.00
_cell.angle_beta   90.00
_cell.angle_gamma   90.00
#
_symmetry.space_group_name_H-M   'P 1'
#
loop_
_entity.id
_entity.type
_entity.pdbx_description
1 polymer ?
#
loop_
_entity_poly.entity_id
_entity_poly.type
_entity_poly.pdbx_seq_one_letter_code
_entity_poly.pdbx_strand_id
1 'polypeptide(L)'
;MIMMEWKWLWFIRMAVMLLVLEGCRWCSTDACLEHERIALLHLKPFFNYDNQLKSWIEVKGSDCCKWERVECNSITRRVIQLSLNHTSFNM
;
A
#
# COMPACT_ATOMS: atom_id res chain seq x y z
N MET A 1 26.42 3.11 42.13
CA MET A 1 25.52 3.87 41.22
C MET A 1 25.78 3.47 39.76
N ILE A 2 25.73 2.17 39.42
CA ILE A 2 25.98 1.65 38.04
C ILE A 2 25.02 0.50 37.71
N MET A 3 24.52 -0.24 38.72
CA MET A 3 23.54 -1.33 38.53
C MET A 3 22.16 -0.90 38.01
N MET A 4 21.79 0.38 38.19
CA MET A 4 20.48 0.88 37.77
C MET A 4 20.43 1.05 36.24
N GLU A 5 21.51 1.54 35.63
CA GLU A 5 21.65 1.73 34.18
C GLU A 5 21.49 0.43 33.39
N TRP A 6 22.01 -0.70 33.88
CA TRP A 6 22.01 -1.97 33.14
C TRP A 6 20.62 -2.61 33.05
N LYS A 7 19.83 -2.47 34.12
CA LYS A 7 18.43 -2.93 34.12
C LYS A 7 17.62 -2.09 33.14
N TRP A 8 17.80 -0.77 33.16
CA TRP A 8 17.14 0.14 32.22
C TRP A 8 17.54 -0.12 30.77
N LEU A 9 18.83 -0.37 30.48
CA LEU A 9 19.29 -0.75 29.14
C LEU A 9 18.69 -2.07 28.67
N TRP A 10 18.53 -3.05 29.56
CA TRP A 10 17.87 -4.32 29.25
C TRP A 10 16.38 -4.13 28.96
N PHE A 11 15.68 -3.32 29.76
CA PHE A 11 14.28 -2.97 29.51
C PHE A 11 14.10 -2.19 28.20
N ILE A 12 14.98 -1.23 27.89
CA ILE A 12 14.95 -0.48 26.62
C ILE A 12 15.21 -1.42 25.45
N ARG A 13 16.17 -2.34 25.53
CA ARG A 13 16.41 -3.34 24.47
C ARG A 13 15.21 -4.24 24.26
N MET A 14 14.57 -4.70 25.33
CA MET A 14 13.37 -5.54 25.24
C MET A 14 12.20 -4.76 24.63
N ALA A 15 11.99 -3.50 25.03
CA ALA A 15 10.97 -2.63 24.46
C ALA A 15 11.23 -2.32 22.98
N VAL A 16 12.47 -2.06 22.58
CA VAL A 16 12.85 -1.86 21.16
C VAL A 16 12.65 -3.14 20.35
N MET A 17 13.03 -4.31 20.87
CA MET A 17 12.78 -5.59 20.21
C MET A 17 11.27 -5.86 20.05
N LEU A 18 10.47 -5.58 21.07
CA LEU A 18 9.00 -5.66 21.00
C LEU A 18 8.42 -4.66 19.99
N LEU A 19 8.91 -3.42 19.95
CA LEU A 19 8.51 -2.41 18.96
C LEU A 19 8.91 -2.81 17.54
N VAL A 20 10.03 -3.51 17.34
CA VAL A 20 10.45 -4.03 16.03
C VAL A 20 9.61 -5.25 15.63
N LEU A 21 9.27 -6.13 16.59
CA LEU A 21 8.43 -7.32 16.38
C LEU A 21 6.95 -6.94 16.10
N GLU A 22 6.41 -5.94 16.79
CA GLU A 22 5.06 -5.41 16.58
C GLU A 22 5.02 -4.30 15.48
N GLY A 23 6.18 -3.78 15.08
CA GLY A 23 6.34 -2.61 14.21
C GLY A 23 5.87 -2.79 12.76
N CYS A 24 5.48 -4.01 12.38
CA CYS A 24 4.83 -4.29 11.09
C CYS A 24 3.39 -4.81 11.23
N ARG A 25 2.77 -4.70 12.41
CA ARG A 25 1.37 -5.12 12.60
C ARG A 25 0.36 -4.08 12.08
N TRP A 26 0.82 -2.87 11.78
CA TRP A 26 0.03 -1.73 11.29
C TRP A 26 0.23 -1.43 9.79
N CYS A 27 0.89 -2.31 9.03
CA CYS A 27 1.16 -2.05 7.62
C CYS A 27 0.05 -2.55 6.66
N SER A 28 -1.03 -3.15 7.15
CA SER A 28 -2.08 -3.63 6.26
C SER A 28 -3.37 -3.80 7.03
N THR A 29 -4.38 -2.96 6.80
CA THR A 29 -5.75 -3.41 7.08
C THR A 29 -6.81 -2.90 6.10
N ASP A 30 -6.58 -1.83 5.34
CA ASP A 30 -7.63 -1.37 4.41
C ASP A 30 -7.23 -1.13 2.96
N ALA A 31 -5.93 -1.08 2.64
CA ALA A 31 -5.43 -0.77 1.30
C ALA A 31 -4.74 -1.97 0.63
N CYS A 32 -4.66 -1.94 -0.71
CA CYS A 32 -3.81 -2.84 -1.49
C CYS A 32 -2.31 -2.69 -1.12
N LEU A 33 -1.48 -3.64 -1.57
CA LEU A 33 -0.05 -3.62 -1.22
C LEU A 33 0.67 -2.41 -1.85
N GLU A 34 1.59 -1.82 -1.08
CA GLU A 34 2.29 -0.60 -1.52
C GLU A 34 3.04 -0.79 -2.84
N HIS A 35 3.61 -1.97 -3.11
CA HIS A 35 4.26 -2.26 -4.38
C HIS A 35 3.27 -2.34 -5.56
N GLU A 36 2.06 -2.85 -5.34
CA GLU A 36 0.99 -2.87 -6.35
C GLU A 36 0.54 -1.43 -6.64
N ARG A 37 0.31 -0.64 -5.59
CA ARG A 37 -0.04 0.78 -5.69
C ARG A 37 0.99 1.56 -6.53
N ILE A 38 2.28 1.40 -6.23
CA ILE A 38 3.36 2.07 -6.96
C ILE A 38 3.41 1.61 -8.42
N ALA A 39 3.29 0.30 -8.68
CA ALA A 39 3.28 -0.23 -10.03
C ALA A 39 2.12 0.34 -10.86
N LEU A 40 0.91 0.43 -10.29
CA LEU A 40 -0.24 1.04 -10.95
C LEU A 40 -0.02 2.52 -11.25
N LEU A 41 0.57 3.28 -10.32
CA LEU A 41 0.91 4.69 -10.58
C LEU A 41 1.93 4.85 -11.70
N HIS A 42 2.89 3.93 -11.82
CA HIS A 42 3.81 3.89 -12.96
C HIS A 42 3.12 3.53 -14.28
N LEU A 43 2.06 2.71 -14.25
CA LEU A 43 1.24 2.36 -15.42
C LEU A 43 0.31 3.49 -15.86
N LYS A 44 -0.18 4.31 -14.92
CA LYS A 44 -1.12 5.41 -15.14
C LYS A 44 -0.81 6.30 -16.37
N PRO A 45 0.41 6.85 -16.58
CA PRO A 45 0.69 7.74 -17.71
C PRO A 45 0.45 7.08 -19.09
N PHE A 46 0.53 5.75 -19.19
CA PHE A 46 0.35 5.03 -20.45
C PHE A 46 -1.12 4.79 -20.81
N PHE A 47 -2.02 4.84 -19.83
CA PHE A 47 -3.44 4.47 -20.00
C PHE A 47 -4.42 5.57 -19.57
N ASN A 48 -3.94 6.70 -19.05
CA ASN A 48 -4.78 7.82 -18.62
C ASN A 48 -5.26 8.71 -19.79
N TYR A 49 -5.77 8.08 -20.85
CA TYR A 49 -6.47 8.77 -21.94
C TYR A 49 -7.77 9.39 -21.40
N ASP A 50 -8.12 10.60 -21.86
CA ASP A 50 -9.30 11.37 -21.44
C ASP A 50 -9.52 11.48 -19.91
N ASN A 51 -8.43 11.35 -19.15
CA ASN A 51 -8.47 11.42 -17.70
C ASN A 51 -9.39 10.33 -17.08
N GLN A 52 -9.43 9.14 -17.70
CA GLN A 52 -10.24 8.00 -17.24
C GLN A 52 -9.68 7.31 -15.98
N LEU A 53 -8.44 7.61 -15.58
CA LEU A 53 -7.80 7.08 -14.36
C LEU A 53 -7.71 8.15 -13.26
N LYS A 54 -8.68 9.07 -13.19
CA LYS A 54 -8.74 10.16 -12.18
C LYS A 54 -8.65 9.65 -10.74
N SER A 55 -9.27 8.50 -10.47
CA SER A 55 -9.29 7.91 -9.12
C SER A 55 -7.95 7.36 -8.67
N TRP A 56 -6.96 7.23 -9.57
CA TRP A 56 -5.63 6.70 -9.25
C TRP A 56 -4.80 7.80 -8.58
N ILE A 57 -5.03 7.99 -7.29
CA ILE A 57 -4.50 9.11 -6.52
C ILE A 57 -3.13 8.75 -5.92
N GLU A 58 -2.15 9.63 -6.16
CA GLU A 58 -0.77 9.54 -5.65
C GLU A 58 -0.64 9.94 -4.18
N VAL A 59 -1.58 9.52 -3.34
CA VAL A 59 -1.52 9.71 -1.89
C VAL A 59 -0.96 8.44 -1.25
N LYS A 60 0.02 8.60 -0.36
CA LYS A 60 0.60 7.48 0.38
C LYS A 60 -0.48 6.82 1.23
N GLY A 61 -0.62 5.49 1.12
CA GLY A 61 -1.66 4.73 1.82
C GLY A 61 -3.06 4.83 1.20
N SER A 62 -3.19 5.37 -0.02
CA SER A 62 -4.47 5.27 -0.74
C SER A 62 -4.78 3.81 -1.07
N ASP A 63 -6.05 3.45 -0.88
CA ASP A 63 -6.55 2.10 -1.19
C ASP A 63 -6.79 1.97 -2.69
N CYS A 64 -5.87 1.31 -3.41
CA CYS A 64 -6.03 1.12 -4.85
C CYS A 64 -7.17 0.18 -5.23
N CYS A 65 -7.73 -0.60 -4.31
CA CYS A 65 -8.93 -1.38 -4.57
C CYS A 65 -10.19 -0.52 -4.71
N LYS A 66 -10.14 0.75 -4.28
CA LYS A 66 -11.19 1.74 -4.50
C LYS A 66 -10.99 2.54 -5.78
N TRP A 67 -9.89 2.32 -6.50
CA TRP A 67 -9.67 3.01 -7.76
C TRP A 67 -10.58 2.41 -8.82
N GLU A 68 -11.15 3.28 -9.65
CA GLU A 68 -11.87 2.90 -10.84
C GLU A 68 -10.98 2.00 -11.71
N ARG A 69 -11.58 0.92 -12.25
CA ARG A 69 -10.92 -0.07 -13.12
C ARG A 69 -9.87 -0.95 -12.44
N VAL A 70 -9.84 -0.99 -11.11
CA VAL A 70 -9.04 -1.93 -10.33
C VAL A 70 -9.99 -2.91 -9.64
N GLU A 71 -9.77 -4.21 -9.84
CA GLU A 71 -10.48 -5.25 -9.12
C GLU A 71 -9.53 -5.94 -8.16
N CYS A 72 -9.96 -6.08 -6.91
CA CYS A 72 -9.20 -6.77 -5.88
C CYS A 72 -9.91 -8.02 -5.38
N ASN A 73 -9.13 -9.02 -4.99
CA ASN A 73 -9.63 -10.15 -4.22
C ASN A 73 -10.08 -9.65 -2.84
N SER A 74 -11.32 -9.94 -2.44
CA SER A 74 -11.89 -9.48 -1.18
C SER A 74 -11.24 -10.06 0.08
N ILE A 75 -10.59 -11.22 -0.04
CA ILE A 75 -9.93 -11.95 1.06
C ILE A 75 -8.47 -11.53 1.17
N THR A 76 -7.73 -11.55 0.05
CA THR A 76 -6.28 -11.28 0.06
C THR A 76 -5.93 -9.81 -0.17
N ARG A 77 -6.92 -8.97 -0.55
CA ARG A 77 -6.75 -7.56 -0.94
C ARG A 77 -5.70 -7.33 -2.03
N ARG A 78 -5.45 -8.37 -2.84
CA ARG A 78 -4.56 -8.31 -4.00
C ARG A 78 -5.32 -7.81 -5.22
N VAL A 79 -4.66 -7.00 -6.05
CA VAL A 79 -5.17 -6.66 -7.38
C VAL A 79 -5.21 -7.93 -8.23
N ILE A 80 -6.40 -8.29 -8.72
CA ILE A 80 -6.62 -9.47 -9.57
C ILE A 80 -6.97 -9.10 -11.00
N GLN A 81 -7.47 -7.89 -11.24
CA GLN A 81 -7.84 -7.44 -12.58
C GLN A 81 -7.63 -5.93 -12.74
N LEU A 82 -7.25 -5.52 -13.95
CA LEU A 82 -7.16 -4.14 -14.37
C LEU A 82 -7.91 -3.94 -15.69
N SER A 83 -8.84 -2.99 -15.73
CA SER A 83 -9.63 -2.67 -16.91
C SER A 83 -9.07 -1.45 -17.63
N LEU A 84 -8.00 -1.65 -18.40
CA LEU A 84 -7.26 -0.58 -19.12
C LEU A 84 -7.71 -0.41 -20.58
N ASN A 85 -9.01 -0.60 -20.85
CA ASN A 85 -9.50 -0.71 -22.23
C ASN A 85 -9.31 0.61 -23.00
N HIS A 86 -8.67 0.53 -24.16
CA HIS A 86 -8.56 1.63 -25.12
C HIS A 86 -9.70 1.50 -26.13
N THR A 87 -10.85 2.10 -25.84
CA THR A 87 -11.95 2.16 -26.82
C THR A 87 -11.72 3.31 -27.79
N SER A 88 -10.70 3.22 -28.65
CA SER A 88 -10.73 3.93 -29.94
C SER A 88 -11.45 3.05 -30.97
N PHE A 89 -12.77 2.95 -30.85
CA PHE A 89 -13.58 2.61 -32.02
C PHE A 89 -14.08 3.93 -32.61
N ASN A 90 -13.26 4.53 -33.47
CA ASN A 90 -13.81 5.39 -34.51
C ASN A 90 -14.46 4.46 -35.53
N MET A 91 -15.79 4.44 -35.57
CA MET A 91 -16.51 4.28 -36.83
C MET A 91 -16.72 5.66 -37.44
#